data_AF-A0A2M6K8V8-F1
#
_entry.id   AF-A0A2M6K8V8-F1
#
_cell.length_a   1.000
_cell.length_b   1.000
_cell.length_c   1.000
_cell.angle_alpha   90.00
_cell.angle_beta   90.00
_cell.angle_gamma   90.00
#
_symmetry.space_group_name_H-M   'P 1'
#
loop_
_entity.id
_entity.type
_entity.pdbx_description
1 polymer ?
#
loop_
_entity_poly.entity_id
_entity_poly.type
_entity_poly.pdbx_seq_one_letter_code
_entity_poly.pdbx_strand_id
1 'polypeptide(L)' 'AMAIVDSITRLLPGVLGNQESLESESHSIPGVLEYPQYTRPEVFEAGGKKFRVPKVLLSGNHKKIKEWQEKQMKKIKT' A
#
# COMPACT_ATOMS: atom_id res chain seq x y z
N ALA A 1 -17.46 17.52 7.87
CA ALA A 1 -16.87 17.45 9.22
C ALA A 1 -16.22 16.10 9.51
N MET A 2 -16.93 14.97 9.33
CA MET A 2 -16.43 13.63 9.71
C MET A 2 -15.08 13.22 9.11
N ALA A 3 -14.82 13.50 7.83
CA ALA A 3 -13.55 13.14 7.19
C ALA A 3 -12.32 13.79 7.84
N ILE A 4 -12.45 15.04 8.31
CA ILE A 4 -11.37 15.76 9.00
C ILE A 4 -11.14 15.13 10.38
N VAL A 5 -12.22 14.84 11.12
CA VAL A 5 -12.13 14.21 12.44
C VAL A 5 -11.47 12.84 12.33
N ASP A 6 -11.90 12.00 11.38
CA ASP A 6 -11.29 10.69 11.13
C ASP A 6 -9.79 10.82 10.82
N SER A 7 -9.42 11.69 9.88
CA SER A 7 -8.01 11.89 9.47
C SER A 7 -7.11 12.33 10.64
N ILE A 8 -7.59 13.22 11.51
CA ILE A 8 -6.81 13.72 12.66
C ILE A 8 -6.73 12.65 13.77
N THR A 9 -7.84 11.97 14.06
CA THR A 9 -7.87 10.98 15.16
C THR A 9 -6.96 9.78 14.91
N ARG A 10 -6.75 9.37 13.65
CA ARG A 10 -5.79 8.31 13.27
C ARG A 10 -4.34 8.62 13.67
N LEU A 11 -3.99 9.89 13.86
CA LEU A 11 -2.65 10.31 14.27
C LEU A 11 -2.44 10.20 15.79
N LEU A 12 -3.49 9.97 16.58
CA LEU A 12 -3.39 9.86 18.02
C LEU A 12 -2.84 8.48 18.42
N PRO A 13 -1.90 8.42 19.39
CA PRO A 13 -1.36 7.15 19.87
C PRO A 13 -2.44 6.18 20.36
N GLY A 14 -2.33 4.91 19.98
CA GLY A 14 -3.24 3.85 20.42
C GLY A 14 -4.55 3.76 19.64
N VAL A 15 -4.82 4.67 18.70
CA VAL A 15 -5.98 4.57 17.79
C VAL A 15 -5.71 3.57 16.68
N LEU A 16 -4.53 3.62 16.08
CA LEU A 16 -4.09 2.61 15.11
C LEU A 16 -3.43 1.45 15.83
N GLY A 17 -3.86 0.23 15.53
CA GLY A 17 -3.30 -0.98 16.14
C GLY A 17 -1.82 -1.19 15.80
N ASN A 18 -1.41 -0.83 14.58
CA ASN A 18 -0.01 -0.79 14.18
C ASN A 18 0.38 0.63 13.75
N GLN A 19 1.29 1.26 14.49
CA GLN A 19 1.74 2.62 14.20
C GLN A 19 2.57 2.71 12.91
N GLU A 20 3.28 1.64 12.54
CA GLU A 20 4.10 1.59 11.32
C GLU A 20 3.24 1.68 10.05
N SER A 21 1.94 1.43 10.14
CA SER A 21 1.02 1.58 9.00
C SER A 21 1.03 3.00 8.44
N LEU A 22 1.16 4.04 9.29
CA LEU A 22 1.22 5.43 8.84
C LEU A 22 2.47 5.74 8.01
N GLU A 23 3.55 4.99 8.18
CA GLU A 23 4.80 5.22 7.45
C GLU A 23 4.71 4.78 5.98
N SER A 24 3.76 3.89 5.66
CA SER A 24 3.63 3.25 4.35
C SER A 24 2.32 3.56 3.62
N GLU A 25 1.66 4.67 3.99
CA GLU A 25 0.45 5.18 3.34
C GLU A 25 0.74 6.13 2.17
N SER A 26 -0.22 6.23 1.26
CA SER A 26 -0.25 7.28 0.25
C SER A 26 -0.22 8.66 0.91
N HIS A 27 0.54 9.59 0.32
CA HIS A 27 0.76 10.95 0.84
C HIS A 27 1.57 11.06 2.14
N SER A 28 2.06 9.97 2.73
CA SER A 28 3.07 10.03 3.81
C SER A 28 4.36 10.70 3.34
N ILE A 29 4.67 10.57 2.04
CA ILE A 29 5.65 11.40 1.34
C ILE A 29 4.88 12.37 0.42
N PRO A 30 5.14 13.69 0.51
CA PRO A 30 4.48 14.67 -0.36
C PRO A 30 4.62 14.34 -1.84
N GLY A 31 3.50 14.29 -2.56
CA GLY A 31 3.46 14.03 -4.00
C GLY A 31 3.74 12.58 -4.40
N VAL A 32 3.66 11.61 -3.49
CA VAL A 32 3.88 10.19 -3.78
C VAL A 32 2.69 9.34 -3.33
N LEU A 33 2.27 8.42 -4.20
CA LEU A 33 1.30 7.37 -3.91
C LEU A 33 2.02 6.05 -3.60
N GLU A 34 1.42 5.26 -2.71
CA GLU A 34 1.92 3.95 -2.31
C GLU A 34 1.96 2.93 -3.45
N TYR A 35 2.64 1.81 -3.21
CA TYR A 35 2.73 0.69 -4.15
C TYR A 35 1.41 -0.13 -4.18
N PRO A 36 1.10 -0.83 -5.28
CA PRO A 36 -0.11 -1.63 -5.37
C PRO A 36 -0.08 -2.81 -4.41
N GLN A 37 -1.20 -3.05 -3.73
CA GLN A 37 -1.39 -4.14 -2.77
C GLN A 37 -2.03 -5.36 -3.41
N TYR A 38 -1.63 -6.54 -2.95
CA TYR A 38 -2.14 -7.82 -3.43
C TYR A 38 -2.51 -8.70 -2.24
N THR A 39 -3.56 -9.51 -2.41
CA THR A 39 -3.97 -10.52 -1.44
C THR A 39 -4.41 -11.78 -2.18
N ARG A 40 -4.77 -12.82 -1.42
CA ARG A 40 -5.24 -14.09 -1.98
C ARG A 40 -6.54 -13.88 -2.78
N PRO A 41 -6.77 -14.65 -3.86
CA PRO A 41 -5.93 -15.72 -4.43
C PRO A 41 -4.77 -15.21 -5.32
N GLU A 42 -3.77 -16.06 -5.61
CA GLU A 42 -2.63 -15.71 -6.48
C GLU A 42 -3.06 -15.26 -7.90
N VAL A 43 -4.10 -15.90 -8.43
CA VAL A 43 -4.73 -15.53 -9.69
C VAL A 43 -6.18 -15.20 -9.38
N PHE A 44 -6.52 -13.92 -9.49
CA PHE A 44 -7.88 -13.42 -9.35
C PHE A 44 -8.53 -13.33 -10.73
N GLU A 45 -9.69 -13.96 -10.91
CA GLU A 45 -10.43 -13.92 -12.17
C GLU A 45 -11.67 -13.05 -12.01
N ALA A 46 -11.77 -11.99 -12.80
CA ALA A 46 -12.92 -11.07 -12.79
C ALA A 46 -13.21 -10.54 -14.19
N GLY A 47 -14.50 -10.51 -14.58
CA GLY A 47 -14.93 -9.96 -15.87
C GLY A 47 -14.26 -10.61 -17.10
N GLY A 48 -13.96 -11.92 -17.02
CA GLY A 48 -13.26 -12.65 -18.09
C GLY A 48 -11.76 -12.38 -18.18
N LYS A 49 -11.18 -11.61 -17.26
CA LYS A 49 -9.74 -11.31 -17.19
C LYS A 49 -9.09 -11.99 -15.99
N LYS A 50 -7.84 -12.43 -16.16
CA LYS A 50 -7.01 -13.00 -15.09
C LYS A 50 -6.00 -11.96 -14.61
N PHE A 51 -6.00 -11.69 -13.31
CA PHE A 51 -5.06 -10.80 -12.63
C PHE A 51 -4.14 -11.64 -11.75
N ARG A 52 -2.83 -11.63 -12.05
CA ARG A 52 -1.85 -12.44 -11.32
C ARG A 52 -1.00 -11.59 -10.41
N VAL A 53 -0.77 -12.07 -9.19
CA VAL A 53 0.19 -11.47 -8.26
C VAL A 53 1.60 -11.51 -8.86
N PRO A 54 2.36 -10.39 -8.86
CA PRO A 54 3.75 -10.38 -9.31
C PRO A 54 4.59 -11.45 -8.60
N LYS A 55 5.35 -12.24 -9.38
CA LYS A 55 6.15 -13.36 -8.85
C LYS A 55 7.11 -12.96 -7.71
N VAL A 56 7.62 -11.72 -7.73
CA VAL A 56 8.50 -11.20 -6.67
C VAL A 56 7.80 -11.17 -5.30
N LEU A 57 6.50 -10.88 -5.27
CA LEU A 57 5.70 -10.87 -4.03
C LEU A 57 5.43 -12.28 -3.49
N LEU A 58 5.57 -13.31 -4.34
CA LEU A 58 5.44 -14.71 -3.96
C LEU A 58 6.78 -15.35 -3.58
N SER A 59 7.89 -14.63 -3.70
CA SER A 59 9.24 -15.20 -3.58
C SER A 59 9.72 -15.37 -2.14
N GLY A 60 9.06 -14.76 -1.15
CA GLY A 60 9.52 -14.70 0.24
C GLY A 60 10.80 -13.87 0.46
N ASN A 61 11.38 -13.31 -0.60
CA ASN A 61 12.60 -12.51 -0.50
C ASN A 61 12.25 -11.06 -0.13
N HIS A 62 12.32 -10.76 1.16
CA HIS A 62 11.94 -9.47 1.73
C HIS A 62 12.71 -8.30 1.10
N LYS A 63 14.00 -8.48 0.79
CA LYS A 63 14.81 -7.45 0.13
C LYS A 63 14.30 -7.13 -1.28
N LYS A 64 14.06 -8.16 -2.10
CA LYS A 64 13.52 -7.98 -3.47
C LYS A 64 12.10 -7.42 -3.46
N ILE A 65 11.30 -7.78 -2.46
CA ILE A 65 9.95 -7.25 -2.28
C ILE A 65 10.02 -5.75 -1.99
N LYS A 66 10.88 -5.33 -1.04
CA LYS A 66 11.07 -3.92 -0.70
C LYS A 66 11.55 -3.10 -1.90
N GLU A 67 12.57 -3.59 -2.62
CA GLU A 67 13.07 -2.95 -3.84
C GLU A 67 11.97 -2.81 -4.92
N TRP A 68 11.11 -3.83 -5.05
CA TRP A 68 9.97 -3.77 -5.97
C TRP A 68 8.92 -2.76 -5.51
N GLN A 69 8.58 -2.72 -4.23
CA GLN A 69 7.62 -1.79 -3.65
C GLN A 69 8.05 -0.34 -3.89
N GLU A 70 9.29 0.01 -3.56
CA GLU A 70 9.88 1.33 -3.79
C GLU A 70 9.81 1.73 -5.28
N LYS A 71 10.09 0.78 -6.18
CA LYS A 71 10.01 1.00 -7.64
C LYS A 71 8.57 1.22 -8.14
N GLN A 72 7.57 0.64 -7.48
CA GLN A 72 6.17 0.76 -7.90
C GLN A 72 5.45 1.98 -7.32
N MET A 73 6.04 2.69 -6.35
CA MET A 73 5.50 3.95 -5.86
C MET A 73 5.38 4.96 -7.02
N LYS A 74 4.29 5.72 -7.05
CA LYS A 74 4.01 6.66 -8.15
C LYS A 74 4.21 8.09 -7.68
N LYS A 75 5.03 8.84 -8.41
CA LYS A 75 5.08 10.30 -8.26
C LYS A 75 3.89 10.92 -8.98
N ILE A 76 3.12 11.71 -8.26
CA ILE A 76 2.05 12.54 -8.83
C ILE A 76 2.58 13.95 -9.00
N LYS A 77 2.25 14.61 -10.12
CA LYS A 77 2.51 16.04 -10.27
C LYS A 77 1.49 16.76 -9.39
N THR A 78 1.98 17.46 -8.37
CA THR A 78 1.17 18.36 -7.54
C THR A 78 0.96 19.68 -8.28
#